data_AF-A0AAJ5D107-F1
#
_entry.id   AF-A0AAJ5D107-F1
#
_cell.length_a   1.000
_cell.length_b   1.000
_cell.length_c   1.000
_cell.angle_alpha   90.00
_cell.angle_beta   90.00
_cell.angle_gamma   90.00
#
_symmetry.space_group_name_H-M   'P 1'
#
loop_
_entity.id
_entity.type
_entity.pdbx_description
1 polymer ?
#
loop_
_entity_poly.entity_id
_entity_poly.type
_entity_poly.pdbx_seq_one_letter_code
_entity_poly.pdbx_strand_id
1 'polypeptide(L)'
;MAKQSGAPPHAGGRYPVEDGPFTAYMPPASDSLIRGWRAELIVLIDRCAREMETDEERIEQFIAAALRQPDYTVWIDLMYYREWAALIEAREAGGGSQ
;
A
#
# COMPACT_ATOMS: atom_id res chain seq x y z
N MET A 1 1.83 -40.40 -52.91
CA MET A 1 1.36 -40.67 -51.53
C MET A 1 2.55 -40.66 -50.59
N ALA A 2 2.38 -39.96 -49.46
CA ALA A 2 3.14 -39.90 -48.21
C ALA A 2 4.67 -39.67 -48.21
N LYS A 3 5.03 -38.53 -47.60
CA LYS A 3 6.37 -37.95 -47.42
C LYS A 3 7.16 -38.60 -46.28
N GLN A 4 8.47 -38.50 -46.45
CA GLN A 4 9.58 -38.74 -45.54
C GLN A 4 9.36 -38.28 -44.09
N SER A 5 9.92 -39.08 -43.19
CA SER A 5 10.29 -38.76 -41.82
C SER A 5 11.09 -37.45 -41.76
N GLY A 6 10.64 -36.53 -40.92
CA GLY A 6 11.36 -35.32 -40.56
C GLY A 6 11.01 -34.97 -39.12
N ALA A 7 12.01 -35.03 -38.24
CA ALA A 7 11.89 -34.53 -36.88
C ALA A 7 11.49 -33.04 -36.91
N PRO A 8 10.58 -32.57 -36.04
CA PRO A 8 10.38 -31.14 -35.88
C PRO A 8 11.58 -30.50 -35.17
N PRO A 9 12.05 -29.33 -35.63
CA PRO A 9 13.11 -28.58 -34.96
C PRO A 9 12.57 -27.93 -33.68
N HIS A 10 13.48 -27.75 -32.72
CA HIS A 10 13.28 -27.10 -31.42
C HIS A 10 12.28 -25.92 -31.44
N ALA A 11 11.09 -26.12 -30.89
CA ALA A 11 10.23 -25.04 -30.41
C ALA A 11 10.55 -24.82 -28.93
N GLY A 12 11.16 -23.67 -28.63
CA GLY A 12 11.62 -23.32 -27.30
C GLY A 12 10.52 -23.28 -26.25
N GLY A 13 10.92 -23.61 -25.03
CA GLY A 13 10.40 -23.01 -23.80
C GLY A 13 8.94 -23.32 -23.45
N ARG A 14 8.70 -24.48 -22.87
CA ARG A 14 7.73 -24.58 -21.76
C ARG A 14 8.40 -25.34 -20.63
N TYR A 15 9.21 -24.61 -19.85
CA TYR A 15 9.28 -24.96 -18.45
C TYR A 15 7.85 -24.82 -17.91
N PRO A 16 7.26 -25.84 -17.24
CA PRO A 16 6.13 -25.55 -16.38
C PRO A 16 6.67 -24.49 -15.42
N VAL A 17 6.01 -23.34 -15.36
CA VAL A 17 6.34 -22.35 -14.33
C VAL A 17 5.96 -23.06 -13.04
N GLU A 18 6.95 -23.72 -12.41
CA GLU A 18 6.86 -24.19 -11.04
C GLU A 18 6.30 -23.01 -10.26
N ASP A 19 5.18 -23.25 -9.56
CA ASP A 19 4.39 -22.24 -8.89
C ASP A 19 5.28 -21.12 -8.33
N GLY A 20 5.31 -19.99 -9.06
CA GLY A 20 5.98 -18.79 -8.59
C GLY A 20 5.43 -18.41 -7.22
N PRO A 21 6.16 -17.63 -6.40
CA PRO A 21 5.79 -17.39 -5.01
C PRO A 21 4.31 -17.01 -4.94
N PHE A 22 3.52 -17.83 -4.23
CA PHE A 22 2.09 -17.60 -4.04
C PHE A 22 1.91 -16.19 -3.52
N THR A 23 1.52 -15.29 -4.42
CA THR A 23 1.03 -13.97 -4.05
C THR A 23 -0.46 -14.14 -4.07
N ALA A 24 -1.09 -14.12 -2.89
CA ALA A 24 -2.54 -14.21 -2.80
C ALA A 24 -3.13 -13.16 -3.76
N TYR A 25 -3.95 -13.61 -4.72
CA TYR A 25 -4.69 -12.69 -5.57
C TYR A 25 -5.63 -11.90 -4.67
N MET A 26 -5.24 -10.68 -4.31
CA MET A 26 -6.14 -9.74 -3.66
C MET A 26 -6.98 -9.07 -4.75
N PRO A 27 -8.31 -9.16 -4.68
CA PRO A 27 -9.15 -8.40 -5.59
C PRO A 27 -8.85 -6.91 -5.42
N PRO A 28 -8.82 -6.13 -6.51
CA PRO A 28 -8.63 -4.68 -6.41
C PRO A 28 -9.66 -4.05 -5.48
N ALA A 29 -9.20 -3.13 -4.62
CA ALA A 29 -10.11 -2.32 -3.82
C ALA A 29 -11.03 -1.50 -4.74
N SER A 30 -12.28 -1.30 -4.33
CA SER A 30 -13.19 -0.40 -5.06
C SER A 30 -12.76 1.05 -4.90
N ASP A 31 -13.07 1.90 -5.87
CA ASP A 31 -12.78 3.34 -5.77
C ASP A 31 -13.40 4.00 -4.53
N SER A 32 -14.56 3.52 -4.08
CA SER A 32 -15.20 3.99 -2.85
C SER A 32 -14.35 3.68 -1.61
N LEU A 33 -13.75 2.49 -1.57
CA LEU A 33 -12.90 2.05 -0.48
C LEU A 33 -11.59 2.83 -0.47
N ILE A 34 -10.97 3.01 -1.64
CA ILE A 34 -9.76 3.81 -1.80
C ILE A 34 -9.99 5.27 -1.37
N ARG A 35 -11.13 5.87 -1.73
CA ARG A 35 -11.50 7.22 -1.26
C ARG A 35 -11.65 7.26 0.26
N GLY A 36 -12.26 6.24 0.86
CA GLY A 36 -12.37 6.12 2.32
C GLY A 36 -11.00 6.06 2.98
N TRP A 37 -10.12 5.20 2.49
CA TRP A 37 -8.75 5.08 2.99
C TRP A 37 -7.96 6.38 2.85
N ARG A 38 -8.09 7.08 1.73
CA ARG A 38 -7.39 8.35 1.50
C ARG A 38 -7.89 9.45 2.44
N ALA A 39 -9.20 9.53 2.67
CA ALA A 39 -9.77 10.48 3.62
C ALA A 39 -9.28 10.22 5.05
N GLU A 40 -9.25 8.95 5.47
CA GLU A 40 -8.74 8.55 6.78
C GLU A 40 -7.23 8.85 6.92
N LEU A 41 -6.44 8.53 5.89
CA LEU A 41 -5.01 8.80 5.89
C LEU A 41 -4.70 10.28 6.09
N ILE A 42 -5.45 11.19 5.46
CA ILE A 42 -5.26 12.64 5.61
C ILE A 42 -5.46 13.07 7.08
N VAL A 43 -6.48 12.53 7.75
CA VAL A 43 -6.75 12.82 9.16
C VAL A 43 -5.60 12.32 10.04
N LEU A 44 -5.08 11.13 9.77
CA LEU A 44 -3.97 10.58 10.54
C LEU A 44 -2.64 11.31 10.30
N ILE A 45 -2.40 11.78 9.07
CA ILE A 45 -1.23 12.63 8.76
C ILE A 45 -1.27 13.91 9.58
N ASP A 46 -2.39 14.64 9.59
CA ASP A 46 -2.53 15.87 10.38
C ASP A 46 -2.29 15.61 11.86
N ARG A 47 -2.91 14.55 12.43
CA ARG A 47 -2.72 14.17 13.84
C ARG A 47 -1.26 13.85 14.16
N CYS A 48 -0.63 12.95 13.41
CA CYS A 48 0.73 12.52 13.70
C CYS A 48 1.75 13.65 13.48
N ALA A 49 1.51 14.52 12.49
CA ALA A 49 2.38 15.66 12.26
C ALA A 49 2.28 16.73 13.36
N ARG A 50 1.09 16.97 13.91
CA ARG A 50 0.91 17.83 15.10
C ARG A 50 1.65 17.29 16.32
N GLU A 51 1.64 15.98 16.53
CA GLU A 51 2.40 15.34 17.62
C GLU A 51 3.91 15.53 17.47
N MET A 52 4.41 15.61 16.24
CA MET A 52 5.81 15.94 15.95
C MET A 52 6.14 17.44 16.03
N GLU A 53 5.18 18.29 16.41
CA GLU A 53 5.32 19.75 16.37
C GLU A 53 5.73 20.26 14.96
N THR A 54 5.22 19.58 13.91
CA THR A 54 5.48 19.97 12.52
C THR A 54 4.76 21.27 12.22
N ASP A 55 5.40 22.16 11.45
CA ASP A 55 4.79 23.42 11.02
C ASP A 55 3.62 23.20 10.05
N GLU A 56 2.67 24.14 10.05
CA GLU A 56 1.41 24.01 9.29
C GLU A 56 1.66 23.93 7.76
N GLU A 57 2.61 24.69 7.23
CA GLU A 57 2.95 24.64 5.80
C GLU A 57 3.45 23.25 5.40
N ARG A 58 4.27 22.62 6.26
CA ARG A 58 4.76 21.27 6.04
C ARG A 58 3.67 20.22 6.16
N ILE A 59 2.71 20.39 7.08
CA ILE A 59 1.53 19.52 7.18
C ILE A 59 0.71 19.59 5.89
N GLU A 60 0.45 20.79 5.37
CA GLU A 60 -0.26 20.98 4.11
C GLU A 60 0.46 20.29 2.94
N GLN A 61 1.79 20.35 2.89
CA GLN A 61 2.59 19.65 1.88
C GLN A 61 2.42 18.12 1.96
N PHE A 62 2.39 17.54 3.17
CA PHE A 62 2.15 16.11 3.35
C PHE A 62 0.73 15.71 2.91
N ILE A 63 -0.28 16.50 3.26
CA ILE A 63 -1.66 16.27 2.82
C ILE A 63 -1.76 16.36 1.29
N ALA A 64 -1.14 17.38 0.68
CA ALA A 64 -1.10 17.55 -0.77
C ALA A 64 -0.37 16.42 -1.49
N ALA A 65 0.63 15.80 -0.86
CA ALA A 65 1.28 14.59 -1.37
C ALA A 65 0.34 13.38 -1.26
N ALA A 66 -0.31 13.18 -0.12
CA ALA A 66 -1.26 12.09 0.10
C ALA A 66 -2.48 12.15 -0.83
N LEU A 67 -2.88 13.34 -1.29
CA LEU A 67 -3.95 13.51 -2.29
C LEU A 67 -3.53 13.10 -3.72
N ARG A 68 -2.23 13.14 -4.04
CA ARG A 68 -1.69 12.84 -5.38
C ARG A 68 -1.01 11.47 -5.48
N GLN A 69 -0.86 10.76 -4.36
CA GLN A 69 -0.22 9.45 -4.37
C GLN A 69 -1.01 8.43 -5.21
N PRO A 70 -0.34 7.44 -5.83
CA PRO A 70 -1.00 6.33 -6.50
C PRO A 70 -1.90 5.50 -5.56
N ASP A 71 -3.01 4.96 -6.07
CA ASP A 71 -3.98 4.24 -5.23
C ASP A 71 -3.39 2.99 -4.55
N TYR A 72 -2.44 2.32 -5.18
CA TYR A 72 -1.81 1.11 -4.65
C TYR A 72 -0.92 1.37 -3.42
N THR A 73 -0.54 2.63 -3.14
CA THR A 73 0.26 2.99 -1.95
C THR A 73 -0.61 3.40 -0.75
N VAL A 74 -1.83 3.87 -1.00
CA VAL A 74 -2.72 4.44 0.02
C VAL A 74 -2.92 3.50 1.20
N TRP A 75 -3.12 2.21 0.94
CA TRP A 75 -3.33 1.21 2.00
C TRP A 75 -2.09 1.02 2.89
N ILE A 76 -0.90 0.99 2.29
CA ILE A 76 0.36 0.77 3.02
C ILE A 76 0.60 1.95 3.95
N ASP A 77 0.49 3.17 3.42
CA ASP A 77 0.66 4.39 4.20
C ASP A 77 -0.42 4.50 5.29
N LEU A 78 -1.67 4.13 4.99
CA LEU A 78 -2.73 4.10 5.98
C LEU A 78 -2.39 3.16 7.16
N MET A 79 -1.86 1.97 6.90
CA MET A 79 -1.49 1.05 7.98
C MET A 79 -0.38 1.61 8.84
N TYR A 80 0.64 2.21 8.22
CA TYR A 80 1.73 2.86 8.93
C TYR A 80 1.24 3.98 9.86
N TYR A 81 0.40 4.88 9.35
CA TYR A 81 -0.13 5.99 10.15
C TYR A 81 -1.13 5.55 11.23
N ARG A 82 -1.88 4.46 11.01
CA ARG A 82 -2.71 3.87 12.07
C ARG A 82 -1.89 3.32 13.22
N GLU A 83 -0.82 2.59 12.91
CA GLU A 83 0.09 2.05 13.93
C GLU A 83 0.72 3.18 14.75
N TRP A 84 1.19 4.23 14.07
CA TRP A 84 1.75 5.38 14.77
C TRP A 84 0.72 6.11 15.62
N ALA A 85 -0.48 6.38 15.12
CA ALA A 85 -1.54 7.00 15.91
C ALA A 85 -1.88 6.17 17.17
N ALA A 86 -1.89 4.84 17.07
CA ALA A 86 -2.09 3.97 18.22
C ALA A 86 -0.96 4.08 19.26
N LEU A 87 0.29 4.27 18.83
CA LEU A 87 1.42 4.52 19.74
C LEU A 87 1.29 5.87 20.47
N ILE A 88 0.81 6.90 19.77
CA ILE A 88 0.51 8.21 20.36
C ILE A 88 -0.57 8.04 21.44
N GLU A 89 -1.69 7.39 21.10
CA GLU A 89 -2.79 7.12 22.03
C GLU A 89 -2.34 6.35 23.27
N ALA A 90 -1.50 5.31 23.09
CA ALA A 90 -0.97 4.52 24.19
C ALA A 90 -0.09 5.37 25.13
N ARG A 91 0.73 6.28 24.59
CA ARG A 91 1.54 7.20 25.39
C ARG A 91 0.69 8.23 26.12
N GLU A 92 -0.33 8.79 25.47
CA GLU A 92 -1.27 9.72 26.10
C GLU A 92 -2.04 9.06 27.25
N ALA A 93 -2.49 7.82 27.06
CA ALA A 93 -3.18 7.04 28.09
C ALA A 93 -2.26 6.63 29.26
N GLY A 94 -0.99 6.33 28.98
CA GLY A 94 0.00 5.95 30.00
C GLY A 94 0.65 7.14 30.73
N GLY A 95 0.67 8.33 30.11
CA GLY A 95 1.27 9.56 30.64
C GLY A 95 0.37 10.38 31.58
N GLY A 96 -0.89 10.00 31.75
CA GLY A 96 -1.87 10.67 32.64
C GLY A 96 -1.68 10.41 34.14
N SER A 97 -0.48 9.99 34.59
CA SER A 97 -0.12 9.82 36.00
C SER A 97 1.21 10.53 36.27
N GLN A 98 1.17 11.85 36.38
CA GLN A 98 2.22 12.63 37.03
C GLN A 98 1.61 13.79 37.81
#